data_AF-A0A8H5CP35-F1
#
_entry.id   AF-A0A8H5CP35-F1
#
_cell.length_a   1.000
_cell.length_b   1.000
_cell.length_c   1.000
_cell.angle_alpha   90.00
_cell.angle_beta   90.00
_cell.angle_gamma   90.00
#
_symmetry.space_group_name_H-M   'P 1'
#
loop_
_entity.id
_entity.type
_entity.pdbx_description
1 polymer ?
#
loop_
_entity_poly.entity_id
_entity_poly.type
_entity_poly.pdbx_seq_one_letter_code
_entity_poly.pdbx_strand_id
1 'polypeptide(L)'
;MHYNSDTDFVFWNPYRILTESPRVFLISPEPRFPSPCAESPTLDDLRPGNGEDHEPGSGAPPNPLDDTEAEAYSQIEAVKIAQEFIHALHGASLENGDLDPNSLTALLNPADSGLKVNPDKERILLLCLRLYQIKSQTQHSYTATINALKLAWPNEEFFSYEQIRQRAHKLSSLHPIVHDMCSNSCLRFTGPFAKLDSCPECGAPCNNAQTGKPQPFYTLPVGPQVQAMWRDPETAEGMQSFYTRAKEALMEYERTSQLKEFDDISLYRNKTSDCWIYVWLVLNLPVDKRYKKKYVLYGAVIPGPNKPKNPDSFLFPGLHHIEAINKGGGLMVWDAPHNIIFASTLFILFATADGPGMVYFNGMVGHTGKNGCRFWCGLIGRHKEGASTYF
;
A
#
# COMPACT_ATOMS: atom_id res chain seq x y z
N MET A 1 26.46 7.30 -42.09
CA MET A 1 26.02 5.93 -41.73
C MET A 1 24.57 6.04 -41.30
N HIS A 2 23.68 5.48 -42.12
CA HIS A 2 22.24 5.40 -41.86
C HIS A 2 21.97 4.52 -40.63
N TYR A 3 21.10 4.99 -39.73
CA TYR A 3 20.53 4.17 -38.67
C TYR A 3 19.04 3.99 -38.96
N ASN A 4 18.63 2.73 -39.08
CA ASN A 4 17.25 2.30 -39.29
C ASN A 4 16.38 2.77 -38.12
N SER A 5 15.29 3.46 -38.46
CA SER A 5 14.04 3.46 -37.70
C SER A 5 13.41 2.08 -37.87
N ASP A 6 13.24 1.33 -36.77
CA ASP A 6 12.17 0.33 -36.55
C ASP A 6 12.51 -0.44 -35.27
N THR A 7 12.04 0.09 -34.14
CA THR A 7 11.83 -0.68 -32.89
C THR A 7 10.53 -0.20 -32.29
N ASP A 8 9.48 -0.97 -32.51
CA ASP A 8 8.18 -0.79 -31.88
C ASP A 8 8.31 -0.97 -30.36
N PHE A 9 8.24 0.14 -29.64
CA PHE A 9 7.97 0.12 -28.21
C PHE A 9 6.47 -0.17 -28.02
N VAL A 10 6.13 -1.33 -27.46
CA VAL A 10 4.78 -1.61 -26.98
C VAL A 10 4.52 -0.71 -25.77
N PHE A 11 4.02 0.50 -26.04
CA PHE A 11 3.40 1.34 -25.02
C PHE A 11 2.11 0.66 -24.56
N TRP A 12 2.07 0.32 -23.28
CA TRP A 12 0.84 -0.06 -22.58
C TRP A 12 -0.17 1.06 -22.77
N ASN A 13 -1.30 0.77 -23.42
CA ASN A 13 -2.33 1.73 -23.79
C ASN A 13 -3.20 2.04 -22.54
N PRO A 14 -3.12 3.26 -21.95
CA PRO A 14 -3.88 3.62 -20.75
C PRO A 14 -5.36 3.97 -21.03
N TYR A 15 -5.81 3.95 -22.29
CA TYR A 15 -7.15 4.44 -22.68
C TYR A 15 -8.30 3.54 -22.21
N ARG A 16 -8.05 2.31 -21.75
CA ARG A 16 -9.11 1.38 -21.33
C ARG A 16 -9.56 1.53 -19.87
N ILE A 17 -8.79 2.23 -19.04
CA ILE A 17 -9.07 2.36 -17.59
C ILE A 17 -9.96 3.58 -17.29
N LEU A 18 -9.97 4.61 -18.15
CA LEU A 18 -10.61 5.89 -17.86
C LEU A 18 -12.06 6.01 -18.38
N THR A 19 -12.59 4.98 -19.05
CA THR A 19 -13.95 4.99 -19.62
C THR A 19 -15.02 4.33 -18.75
N GLU A 20 -14.66 3.65 -17.65
CA GLU A 20 -15.66 3.09 -16.73
C GLU A 20 -15.95 4.07 -15.58
N SER A 21 -17.14 4.68 -15.61
CA SER A 21 -17.71 5.38 -14.44
C SER A 21 -17.84 4.38 -13.28
N PRO A 22 -17.77 4.83 -12.00
CA PRO A 22 -17.95 3.94 -10.86
C PRO A 22 -19.28 3.21 -10.98
N ARG A 23 -19.23 1.87 -11.06
CA ARG A 23 -20.42 1.03 -11.09
C ARG A 23 -21.13 1.18 -9.74
N VAL A 24 -22.21 1.96 -9.74
CA VAL A 24 -23.18 1.99 -8.65
C VAL A 24 -23.92 0.66 -8.66
N PHE A 25 -23.55 -0.26 -7.78
CA PHE A 25 -24.34 -1.47 -7.58
C PHE A 25 -25.57 -1.12 -6.73
N LEU A 26 -26.70 -0.91 -7.38
CA LEU A 26 -28.01 -0.93 -6.70
C LEU A 26 -28.30 -2.38 -6.31
N ILE A 27 -28.23 -2.67 -5.00
CA ILE A 27 -28.63 -3.97 -4.45
C ILE A 27 -30.16 -4.03 -4.46
N SER A 28 -30.73 -4.96 -5.23
CA SER A 28 -32.07 -5.49 -5.02
C SER A 28 -32.15 -6.96 -5.47
N PRO A 29 -33.02 -7.77 -4.86
CA PRO A 29 -32.81 -9.20 -4.66
C PRO A 29 -33.22 -10.05 -5.88
N GLU A 30 -32.41 -11.07 -6.19
CA GLU A 30 -32.70 -12.15 -7.14
C GLU A 30 -33.88 -13.07 -6.70
N PRO A 31 -34.38 -14.03 -7.53
CA PRO A 31 -34.03 -14.39 -8.91
C PRO A 31 -35.23 -14.55 -9.87
N ARG A 32 -34.98 -14.66 -11.19
CA ARG A 32 -35.75 -15.52 -12.11
C ARG A 32 -35.02 -15.70 -13.46
N PHE A 33 -34.57 -16.92 -13.73
CA PHE A 33 -34.12 -17.36 -15.06
C PHE A 33 -35.31 -17.48 -16.03
N PRO A 34 -35.09 -17.17 -17.33
CA PRO A 34 -35.24 -18.21 -18.34
C PRO A 34 -34.12 -18.19 -19.41
N SER A 35 -33.88 -19.37 -19.99
CA SER A 35 -33.01 -19.68 -21.14
C SER A 35 -33.89 -20.19 -22.31
N PRO A 36 -33.40 -20.41 -23.55
CA PRO A 36 -32.60 -19.57 -24.47
C PRO A 36 -33.32 -19.42 -25.85
N CYS A 37 -32.69 -18.68 -26.79
CA CYS A 37 -32.86 -18.60 -28.27
C CYS A 37 -32.88 -17.12 -28.71
N ALA A 38 -32.19 -16.63 -29.76
CA ALA A 38 -31.41 -17.24 -30.83
C ALA A 38 -30.37 -16.23 -31.38
N GLU A 39 -29.24 -16.78 -31.84
CA GLU A 39 -28.38 -16.41 -32.97
C GLU A 39 -27.96 -14.93 -33.19
N SER A 40 -26.66 -14.69 -32.99
CA SER A 40 -25.89 -13.66 -33.69
C SER A 40 -24.65 -14.30 -34.35
N PRO A 41 -24.22 -13.81 -35.53
CA PRO A 41 -23.35 -14.57 -36.44
C PRO A 41 -21.89 -14.66 -35.93
N THR A 42 -21.23 -15.77 -36.27
CA THR A 42 -19.83 -16.03 -36.00
C THR A 42 -18.92 -15.27 -36.96
N LEU A 43 -17.71 -14.95 -36.48
CA LEU A 43 -16.69 -14.12 -37.12
C LEU A 43 -16.04 -14.72 -38.40
N ASP A 44 -16.64 -15.74 -39.01
CA ASP A 44 -16.15 -16.43 -40.22
C ASP A 44 -16.69 -15.84 -41.53
N ASP A 45 -17.63 -14.89 -41.47
CA ASP A 45 -18.32 -14.34 -42.66
C ASP A 45 -17.58 -13.18 -43.37
N LEU A 46 -16.30 -12.91 -43.06
CA LEU A 46 -15.54 -11.79 -43.65
C LEU A 46 -14.15 -12.16 -44.20
N ARG A 47 -14.05 -13.19 -45.06
CA ARG A 47 -12.84 -13.41 -45.89
C ARG A 47 -13.10 -13.20 -47.38
N PRO A 48 -12.39 -12.28 -48.06
CA PRO A 48 -12.20 -12.34 -49.51
C PRO A 48 -11.20 -13.45 -49.87
N GLY A 49 -11.43 -14.08 -51.03
CA GLY A 49 -10.84 -15.35 -51.43
C GLY A 49 -9.38 -15.36 -51.88
N ASN A 50 -8.84 -16.59 -51.77
CA ASN A 50 -7.67 -17.26 -52.33
C ASN A 50 -6.74 -16.50 -53.31
N GLY A 51 -5.46 -16.44 -52.93
CA GLY A 51 -4.31 -16.44 -53.83
C GLY A 51 -3.20 -17.27 -53.17
N GLU A 52 -2.70 -18.29 -53.88
CA GLU A 52 -1.66 -19.23 -53.45
C GLU A 52 -0.28 -18.53 -53.36
N ASP A 53 0.52 -18.89 -52.34
CA ASP A 53 1.95 -19.28 -52.46
C ASP A 53 2.82 -18.93 -51.24
N HIS A 54 3.55 -19.96 -50.80
CA HIS A 54 4.75 -20.01 -49.95
C HIS A 54 4.72 -19.58 -48.47
N GLU A 55 4.80 -20.60 -47.58
CA GLU A 55 5.27 -20.47 -46.20
C GLU A 55 6.70 -19.91 -46.13
N PRO A 56 6.96 -19.04 -45.15
CA PRO A 56 8.03 -19.32 -44.20
C PRO A 56 7.53 -19.18 -42.76
N GLY A 57 7.97 -20.13 -41.91
CA GLY A 57 7.51 -20.31 -40.53
C GLY A 57 7.48 -19.04 -39.69
N SER A 58 6.32 -18.74 -39.12
CA SER A 58 6.13 -17.72 -38.10
C SER A 58 5.74 -18.38 -36.79
N GLY A 59 6.73 -18.66 -35.94
CA GLY A 59 6.46 -18.75 -34.52
C GLY A 59 5.97 -17.37 -34.08
N ALA A 60 4.69 -17.26 -33.74
CA ALA A 60 4.18 -16.07 -33.09
C ALA A 60 5.00 -15.83 -31.81
N PRO A 61 5.45 -14.60 -31.52
CA PRO A 61 6.07 -14.32 -30.24
C PRO A 61 5.06 -14.68 -29.15
N PRO A 62 5.47 -15.39 -28.08
CA PRO A 62 4.56 -15.78 -27.03
C PRO A 62 3.92 -14.53 -26.42
N ASN A 63 2.61 -14.60 -26.24
CA ASN A 63 1.82 -13.58 -25.58
C ASN A 63 2.33 -13.43 -24.13
N PRO A 64 2.76 -12.25 -23.65
CA PRO A 64 3.40 -12.10 -22.33
C PRO A 64 2.49 -12.33 -21.10
N LEU A 65 1.29 -12.87 -21.30
CA LEU A 65 0.23 -13.00 -20.27
C LEU A 65 -0.40 -14.40 -20.25
N ASP A 66 0.24 -15.39 -20.88
CA ASP A 66 -0.18 -16.79 -20.76
C ASP A 66 0.66 -17.47 -19.65
N ASP A 67 0.28 -17.20 -18.40
CA ASP A 67 0.96 -17.65 -17.17
C ASP A 67 0.70 -19.14 -16.88
N THR A 68 1.05 -20.03 -17.81
CA THR A 68 0.97 -21.49 -17.60
C THR A 68 2.31 -22.23 -17.64
N GLU A 69 3.42 -21.51 -17.72
CA GLU A 69 4.72 -22.08 -17.36
C GLU A 69 4.95 -21.91 -15.85
N ALA A 70 5.10 -23.01 -15.12
CA ALA A 70 5.54 -22.98 -13.74
C ALA A 70 6.92 -22.29 -13.69
N GLU A 71 6.96 -21.01 -13.35
CA GLU A 71 8.19 -20.22 -13.32
C GLU A 71 9.21 -20.93 -12.44
N ALA A 72 10.29 -21.42 -13.05
CA ALA A 72 11.39 -22.00 -12.30
C ALA A 72 11.99 -20.88 -11.44
N TYR A 73 11.97 -21.07 -10.11
CA TYR A 73 12.61 -20.14 -9.20
C TYR A 73 14.09 -19.94 -9.55
N SER A 74 14.55 -18.71 -9.36
CA SER A 74 15.96 -18.36 -9.54
C SER A 74 16.88 -19.20 -8.66
N GLN A 75 18.07 -19.50 -9.16
CA GLN A 75 19.13 -20.14 -8.36
C GLN A 75 19.84 -19.13 -7.44
N ILE A 76 19.58 -17.83 -7.59
CA ILE A 76 20.10 -16.79 -6.72
C ILE A 76 19.13 -16.64 -5.54
N GLU A 77 19.57 -17.01 -4.35
CA GLU A 77 18.73 -17.09 -3.14
C GLU A 77 17.92 -15.80 -2.87
N ALA A 78 18.55 -14.62 -2.95
CA ALA A 78 17.85 -13.35 -2.75
C ALA A 78 16.73 -13.09 -3.78
N VAL A 79 16.92 -13.54 -5.02
CA VAL A 79 15.91 -13.39 -6.09
C VAL A 79 14.80 -14.41 -5.90
N LYS A 80 15.16 -15.65 -5.54
CA LYS A 80 14.19 -16.70 -5.21
C LYS A 80 13.27 -16.27 -4.07
N ILE A 81 13.83 -15.73 -2.99
CA ILE A 81 13.04 -15.21 -1.86
C ILE A 81 12.06 -14.13 -2.33
N ALA A 82 12.49 -13.19 -3.17
CA ALA A 82 11.60 -12.16 -3.72
C ALA A 82 10.48 -12.78 -4.57
N GLN A 83 10.79 -13.78 -5.41
CA GLN A 83 9.80 -14.53 -6.19
C GLN A 83 8.80 -15.28 -5.29
N GLU A 84 9.25 -15.88 -4.19
CA GLU A 84 8.37 -16.56 -3.21
C GLU A 84 7.38 -15.56 -2.58
N PHE A 85 7.82 -14.35 -2.26
CA PHE A 85 6.93 -13.28 -1.81
C PHE A 85 5.94 -12.82 -2.89
N ILE A 86 6.39 -12.68 -4.14
CA ILE A 86 5.52 -12.33 -5.29
C ILE A 86 4.44 -13.40 -5.48
N HIS A 87 4.82 -14.69 -5.49
CA HIS A 87 3.87 -15.79 -5.58
C HIS A 87 2.89 -15.81 -4.40
N ALA A 88 3.35 -15.51 -3.18
CA ALA A 88 2.46 -15.39 -2.04
C ALA A 88 1.45 -14.23 -2.20
N LEU A 89 1.85 -13.10 -2.80
CA LEU A 89 0.95 -12.00 -3.15
C LEU A 89 -0.05 -12.39 -4.25
N HIS A 90 0.35 -13.17 -5.25
CA HIS A 90 -0.58 -13.71 -6.25
C HIS A 90 -1.67 -14.59 -5.62
N GLY A 91 -1.39 -15.25 -4.50
CA GLY A 91 -2.40 -15.99 -3.72
C GLY A 91 -3.19 -15.16 -2.71
N ALA A 92 -2.97 -13.85 -2.58
CA ALA A 92 -3.57 -13.05 -1.52
C ALA A 92 -5.10 -12.97 -1.62
N SER A 93 -5.78 -13.15 -0.49
CA SER A 93 -7.23 -13.04 -0.34
C SER A 93 -7.58 -12.46 1.03
N LEU A 94 -8.83 -12.06 1.21
CA LEU A 94 -9.31 -11.60 2.52
C LEU A 94 -9.40 -12.75 3.55
N GLU A 95 -9.47 -14.00 3.08
CA GLU A 95 -9.61 -15.20 3.91
C GLU A 95 -8.26 -15.71 4.43
N ASN A 96 -7.18 -15.51 3.68
CA ASN A 96 -5.82 -15.85 4.11
C ASN A 96 -5.02 -14.64 4.64
N GLY A 97 -5.70 -13.51 4.85
CA GLY A 97 -5.12 -12.32 5.45
C GLY A 97 -5.06 -12.37 6.97
N ASP A 98 -4.24 -11.50 7.55
CA ASP A 98 -3.95 -11.46 8.99
C ASP A 98 -4.87 -10.54 9.80
N LEU A 99 -6.04 -10.16 9.24
CA LEU A 99 -7.03 -9.37 9.97
C LEU A 99 -7.88 -10.28 10.86
N ASP A 100 -8.15 -9.83 12.09
CA ASP A 100 -9.12 -10.52 12.94
C ASP A 100 -10.55 -10.40 12.35
N PRO A 101 -11.46 -11.34 12.67
CA PRO A 101 -12.80 -11.37 12.08
C PRO A 101 -13.61 -10.07 12.26
N ASN A 102 -13.43 -9.35 13.37
CA ASN A 102 -14.15 -8.10 13.60
C ASN A 102 -13.57 -6.99 12.72
N SER A 103 -12.24 -6.91 12.60
CA SER A 103 -11.58 -5.97 11.70
C SER A 103 -11.92 -6.23 10.24
N LEU A 104 -11.99 -7.50 9.81
CA LEU A 104 -12.43 -7.85 8.46
C LEU A 104 -13.90 -7.46 8.22
N THR A 105 -14.78 -7.72 9.19
CA THR A 105 -16.18 -7.31 9.10
C THR A 105 -16.32 -5.78 8.98
N ALA A 106 -15.56 -5.02 9.77
CA ALA A 106 -15.55 -3.57 9.71
C ALA A 106 -14.94 -3.04 8.39
N LEU A 107 -13.93 -3.71 7.85
CA LEU A 107 -13.34 -3.38 6.56
C LEU A 107 -14.35 -3.54 5.41
N LEU A 108 -15.14 -4.62 5.44
CA LEU A 108 -16.15 -4.89 4.41
C LEU A 108 -17.39 -4.01 4.56
N ASN A 109 -17.69 -3.54 5.78
CA ASN A 109 -18.86 -2.73 6.11
C ASN A 109 -18.40 -1.38 6.70
N PRO A 110 -17.98 -0.42 5.86
CA PRO A 110 -17.47 0.87 6.32
C PRO A 110 -18.53 1.63 7.13
N ALA A 111 -18.09 2.41 8.11
CA ALA A 111 -18.97 3.32 8.82
C ALA A 111 -19.58 4.36 7.85
N ASP A 112 -20.90 4.54 7.95
CA ASP A 112 -21.74 5.40 7.10
C ASP A 112 -22.05 6.76 7.73
N SER A 113 -21.27 7.15 8.75
CA SER A 113 -21.48 8.39 9.49
C SER A 113 -20.16 8.95 9.98
N GLY A 114 -20.01 10.27 9.89
CA GLY A 114 -18.83 10.97 10.42
C GLY A 114 -18.60 10.69 11.91
N LEU A 115 -17.37 10.90 12.39
CA LEU A 115 -17.04 10.72 13.79
C LEU A 115 -17.70 11.84 14.64
N LYS A 116 -18.90 11.59 15.18
CA LYS A 116 -19.60 12.54 16.03
C LYS A 116 -19.25 12.27 17.50
N VAL A 117 -18.36 13.06 18.06
CA VAL A 117 -18.16 13.15 19.52
C VAL A 117 -18.82 14.45 19.98
N ASN A 118 -19.82 14.37 20.85
CA ASN A 118 -20.53 15.55 21.32
C ASN A 118 -19.65 16.30 22.34
N PRO A 119 -19.17 17.52 22.03
CA PRO A 119 -18.19 18.19 22.87
C PRO A 119 -18.73 18.64 24.22
N ASP A 120 -20.05 18.75 24.37
CA ASP A 120 -20.67 19.16 25.64
C ASP A 120 -20.99 17.95 26.52
N LYS A 121 -21.37 16.82 25.92
CA LYS A 121 -21.71 15.59 26.64
C LYS A 121 -20.52 14.66 26.89
N GLU A 122 -19.50 14.73 26.05
CA GLU A 122 -18.35 13.80 26.05
C GLU A 122 -17.02 14.53 26.31
N ARG A 123 -17.07 15.56 27.16
CA ARG A 123 -15.91 16.40 27.51
C ARG A 123 -14.72 15.59 28.03
N ILE A 124 -14.96 14.63 28.92
CA ILE A 124 -13.90 13.79 29.49
C ILE A 124 -13.28 12.88 28.43
N LEU A 125 -14.08 12.35 27.51
CA LEU A 125 -13.56 11.57 26.38
C LEU A 125 -12.67 12.42 25.49
N LEU A 126 -13.10 13.62 25.11
CA LEU A 126 -12.30 14.52 24.29
C LEU A 126 -11.00 14.93 24.97
N LEU A 127 -11.04 15.22 26.27
CA LEU A 127 -9.83 15.54 27.05
C LEU A 127 -8.86 14.35 27.04
N CYS A 128 -9.34 13.15 27.35
CA CYS A 128 -8.52 11.94 27.37
C CYS A 128 -7.94 11.63 25.98
N LEU A 129 -8.72 11.77 24.91
CA LEU A 129 -8.23 11.60 23.53
C LEU A 129 -7.14 12.61 23.19
N ARG A 130 -7.32 13.89 23.57
CA ARG A 130 -6.29 14.92 23.35
C ARG A 130 -5.02 14.63 24.12
N LEU A 131 -5.12 14.20 25.38
CA LEU A 131 -3.97 13.80 26.20
C LEU A 131 -3.26 12.57 25.62
N TYR A 132 -4.03 11.60 25.11
CA TYR A 132 -3.51 10.40 24.47
C TYR A 132 -2.74 10.72 23.18
N GLN A 133 -3.17 11.74 22.42
CA GLN A 133 -2.54 12.17 21.16
C GLN A 133 -1.27 13.01 21.33
N ILE A 134 -0.87 13.36 22.56
CA ILE A 134 0.35 14.14 22.82
C ILE A 134 1.58 13.31 22.42
N LYS A 135 2.42 13.85 21.53
CA LYS A 135 3.52 13.14 20.87
C LYS A 135 4.60 12.54 21.80
N SER A 136 4.75 13.06 23.00
CA SER A 136 5.72 12.60 24.01
C SER A 136 5.08 11.75 25.11
N GLN A 137 3.83 11.33 24.94
CA GLN A 137 3.07 10.68 25.99
C GLN A 137 3.36 9.17 26.03
N THR A 138 3.93 8.72 27.14
CA THR A 138 4.01 7.31 27.52
C THR A 138 2.77 6.90 28.33
N GLN A 139 2.55 5.59 28.50
CA GLN A 139 1.51 5.11 29.42
C GLN A 139 1.71 5.64 30.86
N HIS A 140 2.96 5.75 31.30
CA HIS A 140 3.29 6.25 32.64
C HIS A 140 2.92 7.74 32.78
N SER A 141 3.35 8.58 31.84
CA SER A 141 3.03 10.02 31.86
C SER A 141 1.54 10.28 31.69
N TYR A 142 0.83 9.52 30.85
CA TYR A 142 -0.63 9.59 30.76
C TYR A 142 -1.29 9.29 32.10
N THR A 143 -0.89 8.17 32.74
CA THR A 143 -1.46 7.76 34.03
C THR A 143 -1.18 8.81 35.11
N ALA A 144 0.02 9.38 35.15
CA ALA A 144 0.36 10.46 36.06
C ALA A 144 -0.51 11.71 35.85
N THR A 145 -0.73 12.12 34.59
CA THR A 145 -1.66 13.23 34.28
C THR A 145 -3.08 12.92 34.74
N ILE A 146 -3.61 11.73 34.45
CA ILE A 146 -4.96 11.34 34.89
C ILE A 146 -5.07 11.34 36.42
N ASN A 147 -4.06 10.87 37.14
CA ASN A 147 -4.04 10.89 38.60
C ASN A 147 -4.07 12.32 39.15
N ALA A 148 -3.34 13.26 38.54
CA ALA A 148 -3.40 14.67 38.92
C ALA A 148 -4.78 15.29 38.63
N LEU A 149 -5.41 14.95 37.50
CA LEU A 149 -6.75 15.42 37.18
C LEU A 149 -7.80 14.89 38.16
N LYS A 150 -7.69 13.63 38.60
CA LYS A 150 -8.57 13.04 39.63
C LYS A 150 -8.48 13.76 40.98
N LEU A 151 -7.32 14.33 41.33
CA LEU A 151 -7.18 15.14 42.55
C LEU A 151 -7.94 16.47 42.44
N ALA A 152 -7.92 17.11 41.28
CA ALA A 152 -8.61 18.38 41.04
C ALA A 152 -10.12 18.21 40.80
N TRP A 153 -10.54 17.09 40.20
CA TRP A 153 -11.93 16.79 39.85
C TRP A 153 -12.31 15.36 40.29
N PRO A 154 -12.57 15.13 41.59
CA PRO A 154 -12.78 13.78 42.13
C PRO A 154 -14.12 13.13 41.72
N ASN A 155 -15.12 13.92 41.32
CA ASN A 155 -16.44 13.43 40.92
C ASN A 155 -16.51 13.02 39.43
N GLU A 156 -15.44 13.25 38.66
CA GLU A 156 -15.38 12.94 37.23
C GLU A 156 -14.70 11.58 36.98
N GLU A 157 -15.23 10.81 36.04
CA GLU A 157 -14.69 9.50 35.69
C GLU A 157 -13.75 9.59 34.48
N PHE A 158 -12.44 9.59 34.74
CA PHE A 158 -11.41 9.62 33.70
C PHE A 158 -11.02 8.24 33.18
N PHE A 159 -10.71 8.14 31.89
CA PHE A 159 -10.28 6.90 31.26
C PHE A 159 -8.82 6.54 31.54
N SER A 160 -8.58 5.27 31.86
CA SER A 160 -7.24 4.69 31.90
C SER A 160 -6.60 4.67 30.51
N TYR A 161 -5.28 4.44 30.45
CA TYR A 161 -4.55 4.34 29.18
C TYR A 161 -5.09 3.22 28.28
N GLU A 162 -5.37 2.04 28.86
CA GLU A 162 -5.99 0.90 28.17
C GLU A 162 -7.38 1.28 27.62
N GLN A 163 -8.22 1.92 28.43
CA GLN A 163 -9.58 2.31 28.05
C GLN A 163 -9.60 3.35 26.93
N ILE A 164 -8.71 4.35 26.97
CA ILE A 164 -8.65 5.36 25.91
C ILE A 164 -8.04 4.80 24.63
N ARG A 165 -7.06 3.89 24.74
CA ARG A 165 -6.49 3.16 23.59
C ARG A 165 -7.56 2.33 22.89
N GLN A 166 -8.33 1.52 23.63
CA GLN A 166 -9.43 0.73 23.07
C GLN A 166 -10.50 1.61 22.40
N ARG A 167 -10.84 2.75 23.01
CA ARG A 167 -11.76 3.72 22.39
C ARG A 167 -11.18 4.32 21.11
N ALA A 168 -9.89 4.68 21.09
CA ALA A 168 -9.24 5.17 19.89
C ALA A 168 -9.30 4.15 18.75
N HIS A 169 -8.98 2.88 19.03
CA HIS A 169 -9.11 1.79 18.05
C HIS A 169 -10.55 1.60 17.56
N LYS A 170 -11.54 1.62 18.45
CA LYS A 170 -12.95 1.49 18.08
C LYS A 170 -13.43 2.67 17.22
N LEU A 171 -12.98 3.88 17.53
CA LEU A 171 -13.37 5.09 16.79
C LEU A 171 -12.76 5.13 15.39
N SER A 172 -11.51 4.69 15.24
CA SER A 172 -10.79 4.67 13.96
C SER A 172 -10.96 3.38 13.16
N SER A 173 -11.48 2.30 13.77
CA SER A 173 -11.46 0.93 13.23
C SER A 173 -10.08 0.43 12.81
N LEU A 174 -9.01 1.06 13.33
CA LEU A 174 -7.63 0.73 12.98
C LEU A 174 -7.04 -0.24 14.00
N HIS A 175 -7.01 -1.52 13.68
CA HIS A 175 -6.28 -2.53 14.46
C HIS A 175 -4.99 -2.92 13.73
N PRO A 176 -3.84 -2.94 14.43
CA PRO A 176 -2.60 -3.37 13.81
C PRO A 176 -2.61 -4.88 13.54
N ILE A 177 -2.09 -5.28 12.39
CA ILE A 177 -1.66 -6.64 12.12
C ILE A 177 -0.35 -6.86 12.87
N VAL A 178 -0.29 -7.89 13.71
CA VAL A 178 0.86 -8.18 14.58
C VAL A 178 1.52 -9.47 14.12
N HIS A 179 2.80 -9.39 13.79
CA HIS A 179 3.63 -10.56 13.53
C HIS A 179 4.90 -10.50 14.36
N ASP A 180 5.57 -11.63 14.45
CA ASP A 180 6.87 -11.71 15.09
C ASP A 180 7.97 -11.24 14.13
N MET A 181 8.99 -10.58 14.67
CA MET A 181 10.17 -10.15 13.92
C MET A 181 11.46 -10.57 14.63
N CYS A 182 12.52 -10.66 13.85
CA CYS A 182 13.86 -10.91 14.36
C CYS A 182 14.28 -9.77 15.32
N SER A 183 14.82 -10.12 16.49
CA SER A 183 15.30 -9.16 17.50
C SER A 183 16.41 -8.23 16.99
N ASN A 184 17.19 -8.69 16.00
CA ASN A 184 18.20 -7.88 15.29
C ASN A 184 17.62 -7.09 14.09
N SER A 185 16.29 -6.96 13.98
CA SER A 185 15.58 -6.26 12.91
C SER A 185 15.86 -6.77 11.49
N CYS A 186 16.41 -7.97 11.32
CA CYS A 186 16.81 -8.49 10.01
C CYS A 186 15.61 -8.73 9.07
N LEU A 187 14.57 -9.38 9.59
CA LEU A 187 13.35 -9.73 8.84
C LEU A 187 12.14 -9.89 9.78
N ARG A 188 10.97 -10.06 9.17
CA ARG A 188 9.73 -10.45 9.85
C ARG A 188 9.32 -11.89 9.49
N PHE A 189 8.81 -12.64 10.46
CA PHE A 189 8.34 -14.01 10.30
C PHE A 189 6.90 -14.02 9.75
N THR A 190 6.78 -14.08 8.42
CA THR A 190 5.54 -13.79 7.66
C THR A 190 5.65 -14.34 6.24
N GLY A 191 4.53 -14.55 5.54
CA GLY A 191 4.56 -15.07 4.17
C GLY A 191 5.41 -16.35 4.07
N PRO A 192 6.38 -16.43 3.13
CA PRO A 192 7.33 -17.54 3.04
C PRO A 192 8.11 -17.84 4.35
N PHE A 193 8.30 -16.84 5.21
CA PHE A 193 9.03 -16.96 6.47
C PHE A 193 8.15 -17.28 7.68
N ALA A 194 6.83 -17.43 7.52
CA ALA A 194 5.89 -17.59 8.63
C ALA A 194 6.17 -18.83 9.50
N LYS A 195 6.77 -19.87 8.92
CA LYS A 195 7.07 -21.15 9.60
C LYS A 195 8.51 -21.27 10.08
N LEU A 196 9.30 -20.20 10.02
CA LEU A 196 10.69 -20.25 10.46
C LEU A 196 10.78 -20.03 11.98
N ASP A 197 11.49 -20.93 12.66
CA ASP A 197 11.77 -20.82 14.09
C ASP A 197 13.01 -19.98 14.40
N SER A 198 13.81 -19.65 13.38
CA SER A 198 15.03 -18.84 13.49
C SER A 198 15.25 -17.98 12.26
N CYS A 199 15.95 -16.87 12.47
CA CYS A 199 16.27 -15.91 11.43
C CYS A 199 17.39 -16.45 10.51
N PRO A 200 17.16 -16.66 9.21
CA PRO A 200 18.18 -17.15 8.27
C PRO A 200 19.35 -16.16 8.09
N GLU A 201 19.13 -14.88 8.42
CA GLU A 201 20.13 -13.82 8.23
C GLU A 201 21.13 -13.66 9.37
N CYS A 202 20.77 -14.09 10.60
CA CYS A 202 21.63 -13.91 11.77
C CYS A 202 21.58 -15.07 12.78
N GLY A 203 20.77 -16.11 12.52
CA GLY A 203 20.61 -17.28 13.38
C GLY A 203 19.81 -17.03 14.66
N ALA A 204 19.36 -15.80 14.93
CA ALA A 204 18.60 -15.50 16.14
C ALA A 204 17.26 -16.27 16.15
N PRO A 205 16.87 -16.91 17.25
CA PRO A 205 15.57 -17.55 17.36
C PRO A 205 14.43 -16.55 17.21
N CYS A 206 13.29 -16.99 16.66
CA CYS A 206 12.07 -16.20 16.57
C CYS A 206 11.61 -15.75 17.98
N ASN A 207 11.68 -16.67 18.95
CA ASN A 207 11.48 -16.36 20.36
C ASN A 207 12.74 -15.70 20.93
N ASN A 208 12.60 -14.56 21.62
CA ASN A 208 13.75 -13.96 22.30
C ASN A 208 14.23 -14.89 23.44
N ALA A 209 15.51 -15.28 23.41
CA ALA A 209 16.11 -16.17 24.40
C ALA A 209 16.06 -15.63 25.84
N GLN A 210 15.93 -14.31 26.03
CA GLN A 210 15.90 -13.66 27.35
C GLN A 210 14.49 -13.56 27.93
N THR A 211 13.47 -13.37 27.09
CA THR A 211 12.07 -13.16 27.54
C THR A 211 11.17 -14.37 27.26
N GLY A 212 11.64 -15.32 26.44
CA GLY A 212 10.85 -16.44 25.93
C GLY A 212 9.74 -16.04 24.96
N LYS A 213 9.64 -14.76 24.59
CA LYS A 213 8.59 -14.23 23.70
C LYS A 213 9.20 -13.60 22.45
N PRO A 214 8.59 -13.76 21.27
CA PRO A 214 9.04 -13.07 20.07
C PRO A 214 8.96 -11.54 20.22
N GLN A 215 9.73 -10.82 19.40
CA GLN A 215 9.60 -9.38 19.29
C GLN A 215 8.44 -9.05 18.35
N PRO A 216 7.38 -8.32 18.80
CA PRO A 216 6.25 -8.01 17.94
C PRO A 216 6.58 -6.88 16.97
N PHE A 217 6.08 -7.00 15.76
CA PHE A 217 6.08 -6.00 14.70
C PHE A 217 4.64 -5.66 14.33
N TYR A 218 4.36 -4.37 14.23
CA TYR A 218 3.01 -3.85 13.98
C TYR A 218 2.93 -3.28 12.57
N THR A 219 2.06 -3.85 11.76
CA THR A 219 1.67 -3.28 10.46
C THR A 219 0.29 -2.63 10.62
N LEU A 220 0.16 -1.40 10.16
CA LEU A 220 -1.11 -0.68 10.14
C LEU A 220 -1.76 -0.91 8.77
N PRO A 221 -2.91 -1.62 8.71
CA PRO A 221 -3.58 -1.89 7.44
C PRO A 221 -4.01 -0.59 6.77
N VAL A 222 -3.79 -0.49 5.45
CA VAL A 222 -4.10 0.73 4.69
C VAL A 222 -5.60 0.92 4.49
N GLY A 223 -6.39 -0.16 4.40
CA GLY A 223 -7.83 -0.09 4.15
C GLY A 223 -8.60 0.77 5.16
N PRO A 224 -8.52 0.49 6.48
CA PRO A 224 -9.20 1.30 7.49
C PRO A 224 -8.70 2.76 7.53
N GLN A 225 -7.44 3.00 7.20
CA GLN A 225 -6.88 4.36 7.12
C GLN A 225 -7.50 5.14 5.95
N VAL A 226 -7.65 4.51 4.78
CA VAL A 226 -8.32 5.11 3.61
C VAL A 226 -9.82 5.33 3.89
N GLN A 227 -10.50 4.37 4.53
CA GLN A 227 -11.89 4.54 4.96
C GLN A 227 -12.05 5.74 5.90
N ALA A 228 -11.13 5.92 6.85
CA ALA A 228 -11.15 7.07 7.76
C ALA A 228 -10.99 8.41 7.01
N MET A 229 -10.22 8.45 5.92
CA MET A 229 -10.09 9.64 5.08
C MET A 229 -11.37 9.95 4.29
N TRP A 230 -12.07 8.95 3.77
CA TRP A 230 -13.35 9.16 3.09
C TRP A 230 -14.50 9.55 4.03
N ARG A 231 -14.38 9.16 5.31
CA ARG A 231 -15.35 9.46 6.36
C ARG A 231 -15.31 10.91 6.85
N ASP A 232 -14.19 11.62 6.69
CA ASP A 232 -14.06 13.03 7.03
C ASP A 232 -14.28 13.91 5.78
N PRO A 233 -15.21 14.88 5.80
CA PRO A 233 -15.53 15.68 4.62
C PRO A 233 -14.35 16.43 4.00
N GLU A 234 -13.45 16.98 4.83
CA GLU A 234 -12.31 17.76 4.34
C GLU A 234 -11.31 16.88 3.57
N THR A 235 -11.05 15.67 4.07
CA THR A 235 -10.18 14.72 3.38
C THR A 235 -10.88 14.05 2.20
N ALA A 236 -12.17 13.73 2.30
CA ALA A 236 -12.94 13.12 1.23
C ALA A 236 -13.02 14.02 -0.02
N GLU A 237 -13.29 15.31 0.16
CA GLU A 237 -13.20 16.30 -0.93
C GLU A 237 -11.78 16.30 -1.55
N GLY A 238 -10.75 16.23 -0.70
CA GLY A 238 -9.37 16.10 -1.14
C GLY A 238 -9.14 14.84 -1.99
N MET A 239 -9.70 13.70 -1.60
CA MET A 239 -9.54 12.42 -2.31
C MET A 239 -10.10 12.43 -3.74
N GLN A 240 -11.03 13.34 -4.02
CA GLN A 240 -11.58 13.54 -5.36
C GLN A 240 -10.70 14.44 -6.24
N SER A 241 -9.78 15.21 -5.64
CA SER A 241 -8.96 16.19 -6.36
C SER A 241 -8.15 15.56 -7.50
N PHE A 242 -7.58 14.38 -7.29
CA PHE A 242 -6.85 13.69 -8.35
C PHE A 242 -7.74 13.31 -9.52
N TYR A 243 -8.95 12.78 -9.28
CA TYR A 243 -9.87 12.42 -10.36
C TYR A 243 -10.28 13.65 -11.17
N THR A 244 -10.61 14.75 -10.50
CA THR A 244 -10.93 16.02 -11.16
C THR A 244 -9.75 16.50 -11.99
N ARG A 245 -8.55 16.55 -11.42
CA ARG A 245 -7.34 17.04 -12.11
C ARG A 245 -6.89 16.12 -13.24
N ALA A 246 -7.01 14.81 -13.08
CA ALA A 246 -6.70 13.84 -14.12
C ALA A 246 -7.68 13.94 -15.29
N LYS A 247 -8.98 14.17 -15.01
CA LYS A 247 -9.99 14.40 -16.04
C LYS A 247 -9.74 15.71 -16.79
N GLU A 248 -9.42 16.79 -16.08
CA GLU A 248 -9.01 18.06 -16.69
C GLU A 248 -7.76 17.90 -17.57
N ALA A 249 -6.73 17.22 -17.07
CA ALA A 249 -5.50 16.95 -17.79
C ALA A 249 -5.73 16.09 -19.04
N LEU A 250 -6.61 15.08 -18.95
CA LEU A 250 -6.98 14.24 -20.09
C LEU A 250 -7.72 15.05 -21.15
N MET A 251 -8.73 15.84 -20.75
CA MET A 251 -9.46 16.73 -21.66
C MET A 251 -8.54 17.77 -22.31
N GLU A 252 -7.57 18.30 -21.56
CA GLU A 252 -6.54 19.18 -22.13
C GLU A 252 -5.72 18.43 -23.17
N TYR A 253 -5.19 17.26 -22.82
CA TYR A 253 -4.37 16.44 -23.72
C TYR A 253 -5.12 16.03 -24.98
N GLU A 254 -6.40 15.64 -24.89
CA GLU A 254 -7.24 15.33 -26.05
C GLU A 254 -7.39 16.54 -26.98
N ARG A 255 -7.45 17.75 -26.41
CA ARG A 255 -7.63 18.99 -27.17
C ARG A 255 -6.32 19.54 -27.76
N THR A 256 -5.18 19.36 -27.08
CA THR A 256 -3.91 20.03 -27.42
C THR A 256 -2.78 19.08 -27.78
N SER A 257 -2.94 17.79 -27.52
CA SER A 257 -1.88 16.77 -27.52
C SER A 257 -0.67 17.15 -26.63
N GLN A 258 -0.87 18.02 -25.63
CA GLN A 258 0.17 18.53 -24.74
C GLN A 258 -0.37 18.75 -23.32
N LEU A 259 0.41 18.36 -22.31
CA LEU A 259 0.18 18.72 -20.92
C LEU A 259 1.07 19.92 -20.57
N LYS A 260 0.47 21.02 -20.11
CA LYS A 260 1.20 22.28 -19.88
C LYS A 260 1.91 22.36 -18.53
N GLU A 261 1.40 21.66 -17.53
CA GLU A 261 1.85 21.78 -16.15
C GLU A 261 2.01 20.38 -15.54
N PHE A 262 3.21 20.08 -15.06
CA PHE A 262 3.50 18.88 -14.30
C PHE A 262 4.23 19.30 -13.04
N ASP A 263 3.55 19.18 -11.89
CA ASP A 263 4.06 19.65 -10.60
C ASP A 263 4.22 18.46 -9.63
N ASP A 264 5.43 18.29 -9.11
CA ASP A 264 5.69 17.40 -7.98
C ASP A 264 6.61 18.06 -6.96
N ILE A 265 6.31 17.84 -5.67
CA ILE A 265 7.02 18.45 -4.55
C ILE A 265 7.83 17.35 -3.86
N SER A 266 9.16 17.47 -3.94
CA SER A 266 10.07 16.62 -3.17
C SER A 266 10.17 17.09 -1.72
N LEU A 267 9.94 16.18 -0.77
CA LEU A 267 10.17 16.43 0.65
C LEU A 267 11.62 16.06 1.03
N TYR A 268 12.39 17.04 1.51
CA TYR A 268 13.57 16.77 2.32
C TYR A 268 13.40 17.40 3.70
N ARG A 269 13.43 16.59 4.76
CA ARG A 269 13.65 17.10 6.11
C ARG A 269 14.48 16.10 6.91
N ASN A 270 15.69 16.55 7.24
CA ASN A 270 16.64 15.82 8.06
C ASN A 270 16.01 15.52 9.44
N LYS A 271 15.99 14.25 9.85
CA LYS A 271 15.62 13.82 11.20
C LYS A 271 16.63 12.81 11.70
N THR A 272 17.20 13.11 12.85
CA THR A 272 18.05 12.24 13.66
C THR A 272 17.18 11.20 14.38
N SER A 273 16.89 10.07 13.74
CA SER A 273 16.27 8.90 14.39
C SER A 273 16.67 7.63 13.64
N ASP A 274 17.15 6.62 14.35
CA ASP A 274 17.70 5.38 13.78
C ASP A 274 16.62 4.33 13.44
N CYS A 275 15.39 4.73 13.11
CA CYS A 275 14.30 3.79 12.78
C CYS A 275 13.96 3.83 11.29
N TRP A 276 13.52 2.69 10.76
CA TRP A 276 13.04 2.59 9.38
C TRP A 276 11.53 2.62 9.39
N ILE A 277 10.94 3.37 8.47
CA ILE A 277 9.49 3.47 8.33
C ILE A 277 9.14 3.31 6.86
N TYR A 278 8.01 2.69 6.59
CA TYR A 278 7.34 2.86 5.31
C TYR A 278 5.95 3.45 5.56
N VAL A 279 5.57 4.33 4.65
CA VAL A 279 4.35 5.11 4.72
C VAL A 279 3.63 5.01 3.38
N TRP A 280 2.32 5.18 3.39
CA TRP A 280 1.53 5.31 2.17
C TRP A 280 1.25 6.78 1.93
N LEU A 281 1.63 7.26 0.75
CA LEU A 281 1.28 8.58 0.26
C LEU A 281 0.05 8.47 -0.61
N VAL A 282 -0.99 9.21 -0.24
CA VAL A 282 -2.27 9.15 -0.95
C VAL A 282 -2.26 10.20 -2.05
N LEU A 283 -1.93 9.77 -3.27
CA LEU A 283 -1.81 10.65 -4.44
C LEU A 283 -3.14 11.27 -4.87
N ASN A 284 -4.25 10.70 -4.41
CA ASN A 284 -5.59 11.24 -4.60
C ASN A 284 -5.76 12.66 -4.04
N LEU A 285 -5.03 12.98 -2.97
CA LEU A 285 -5.07 14.29 -2.32
C LEU A 285 -4.35 15.37 -3.15
N PRO A 286 -4.75 16.65 -3.00
CA PRO A 286 -4.03 17.78 -3.59
C PRO A 286 -2.54 17.79 -3.23
N VAL A 287 -1.69 18.31 -4.13
CA VAL A 287 -0.23 18.37 -3.97
C VAL A 287 0.20 19.07 -2.67
N ASP A 288 -0.51 20.14 -2.30
CA ASP A 288 -0.25 20.90 -1.08
C ASP A 288 -0.66 20.15 0.20
N LYS A 289 -1.48 19.10 0.09
CA LYS A 289 -1.94 18.27 1.21
C LYS A 289 -1.19 16.95 1.33
N ARG A 290 -1.02 16.19 0.23
CA ARG A 290 -0.59 14.77 0.24
C ARG A 290 0.72 14.45 0.97
N TYR A 291 1.58 15.44 1.15
CA TYR A 291 2.88 15.33 1.83
C TYR A 291 2.90 15.87 3.27
N LYS A 292 1.81 16.50 3.75
CA LYS A 292 1.72 16.98 5.14
C LYS A 292 1.48 15.80 6.06
N LYS A 293 2.15 15.77 7.23
CA LYS A 293 2.08 14.69 8.23
C LYS A 293 0.64 14.24 8.61
N LYS A 294 -0.36 15.13 8.54
CA LYS A 294 -1.77 14.83 8.82
C LYS A 294 -2.36 13.81 7.81
N TYR A 295 -1.81 13.77 6.60
CA TYR A 295 -2.36 13.04 5.45
C TYR A 295 -1.47 11.88 4.99
N VAL A 296 -0.34 11.65 5.64
CA VAL A 296 0.54 10.52 5.38
C VAL A 296 0.05 9.33 6.22
N LEU A 297 -0.27 8.22 5.56
CA LEU A 297 -0.72 7.00 6.22
C LEU A 297 0.49 6.18 6.65
N TYR A 298 0.43 5.56 7.82
CA TYR A 298 1.53 4.74 8.30
C TYR A 298 1.35 3.31 7.82
N GLY A 299 2.43 2.73 7.31
CA GLY A 299 2.49 1.30 6.99
C GLY A 299 3.04 0.53 8.17
N ALA A 300 4.30 0.79 8.53
CA ALA A 300 4.90 0.23 9.74
C ALA A 300 6.14 1.00 10.20
N VAL A 301 6.60 0.70 11.42
CA VAL A 301 7.86 1.18 11.99
C VAL A 301 8.74 -0.02 12.35
N ILE A 302 9.92 -0.10 11.73
CA ILE A 302 10.94 -1.11 12.02
C ILE A 302 11.92 -0.49 13.04
N PRO A 303 12.04 -1.09 14.23
CA PRO A 303 12.94 -0.60 15.26
C PRO A 303 14.40 -0.61 14.81
N GLY A 304 15.10 0.49 15.13
CA GLY A 304 16.55 0.57 15.07
C GLY A 304 17.24 -0.16 16.23
N PRO A 305 18.59 -0.08 16.32
CA PRO A 305 19.49 0.66 15.42
C PRO A 305 19.90 -0.14 14.17
N ASN A 306 19.54 -1.43 14.14
CA ASN A 306 19.92 -2.32 13.05
C ASN A 306 19.05 -2.08 11.82
N LYS A 307 19.68 -2.14 10.64
CA LYS A 307 19.00 -2.03 9.36
C LYS A 307 18.29 -3.34 8.98
N PRO A 308 17.13 -3.27 8.31
CA PRO A 308 16.49 -4.44 7.75
C PRO A 308 17.40 -5.09 6.70
N LYS A 309 17.46 -6.43 6.72
CA LYS A 309 18.19 -7.22 5.73
C LYS A 309 17.25 -7.77 4.65
N ASN A 310 16.02 -8.10 5.03
CA ASN A 310 14.96 -8.49 4.11
C ASN A 310 13.77 -7.48 4.19
N PRO A 311 13.79 -6.41 3.38
CA PRO A 311 12.74 -5.39 3.39
C PRO A 311 11.38 -5.94 2.91
N ASP A 312 11.37 -6.90 1.99
CA ASP A 312 10.17 -7.51 1.42
C ASP A 312 9.31 -8.14 2.51
N SER A 313 9.95 -8.84 3.45
CA SER A 313 9.28 -9.38 4.62
C SER A 313 8.57 -8.29 5.40
N PHE A 314 9.10 -7.07 5.54
CA PHE A 314 8.43 -5.98 6.26
C PHE A 314 7.28 -5.34 5.46
N LEU A 315 7.41 -5.26 4.14
CA LEU A 315 6.39 -4.67 3.25
C LEU A 315 5.21 -5.62 3.00
N PHE A 316 5.45 -6.93 3.07
CA PHE A 316 4.51 -7.96 2.65
C PHE A 316 3.07 -7.85 3.17
N PRO A 317 2.72 -7.57 4.44
CA PRO A 317 1.32 -7.57 4.89
C PRO A 317 0.60 -6.35 4.35
N GLY A 318 1.31 -5.23 4.19
CA GLY A 318 0.77 -4.03 3.58
C GLY A 318 0.39 -4.30 2.13
N LEU A 319 1.30 -4.92 1.36
CA LEU A 319 1.08 -5.30 -0.02
C LEU A 319 0.01 -6.41 -0.16
N HIS A 320 0.08 -7.44 0.68
CA HIS A 320 -0.90 -8.52 0.74
C HIS A 320 -2.29 -7.98 1.05
N HIS A 321 -2.41 -7.04 1.99
CA HIS A 321 -3.67 -6.42 2.34
C HIS A 321 -4.26 -5.63 1.17
N ILE A 322 -3.44 -4.86 0.44
CA ILE A 322 -3.87 -4.15 -0.79
C ILE A 322 -4.37 -5.15 -1.83
N GLU A 323 -3.59 -6.19 -2.10
CA GLU A 323 -3.89 -7.19 -3.11
C GLU A 323 -5.15 -8.00 -2.77
N ALA A 324 -5.28 -8.42 -1.51
CA ALA A 324 -6.46 -9.11 -0.99
C ALA A 324 -7.73 -8.26 -1.12
N ILE A 325 -7.66 -6.96 -0.80
CA ILE A 325 -8.76 -6.02 -0.98
C ILE A 325 -9.15 -5.94 -2.46
N ASN A 326 -8.17 -5.74 -3.34
CA ASN A 326 -8.43 -5.57 -4.78
C ASN A 326 -9.05 -6.84 -5.39
N LYS A 327 -8.52 -8.02 -5.06
CA LYS A 327 -9.10 -9.32 -5.45
C LYS A 327 -10.48 -9.58 -4.86
N GLY A 328 -10.75 -9.05 -3.68
CA GLY A 328 -12.07 -9.07 -3.03
C GLY A 328 -13.11 -8.14 -3.66
N GLY A 329 -12.78 -7.44 -4.75
CA GLY A 329 -13.69 -6.50 -5.43
C GLY A 329 -13.46 -5.02 -5.09
N GLY A 330 -12.39 -4.70 -4.36
CA GLY A 330 -12.03 -3.33 -3.97
C GLY A 330 -12.41 -2.98 -2.52
N LEU A 331 -11.92 -1.84 -2.06
CA LEU A 331 -12.19 -1.33 -0.71
C LEU A 331 -13.56 -0.63 -0.68
N MET A 332 -14.49 -1.18 0.08
CA MET A 332 -15.75 -0.48 0.34
C MET A 332 -15.48 0.78 1.17
N VAL A 333 -15.84 1.94 0.64
CA VAL A 333 -15.67 3.24 1.29
C VAL A 333 -16.98 4.02 1.28
N TRP A 334 -17.24 4.77 2.35
CA TRP A 334 -18.36 5.72 2.42
C TRP A 334 -17.83 7.14 2.18
N ASP A 335 -18.30 7.78 1.12
CA ASP A 335 -17.99 9.16 0.75
C ASP A 335 -18.87 10.12 1.56
N ALA A 336 -18.32 10.71 2.61
CA ALA A 336 -19.09 11.56 3.52
C ALA A 336 -19.77 12.78 2.84
N PRO A 337 -19.09 13.55 1.96
CA PRO A 337 -19.71 14.64 1.20
C PRO A 337 -20.92 14.23 0.35
N HIS A 338 -20.84 13.10 -0.35
CA HIS A 338 -21.87 12.66 -1.29
C HIS A 338 -22.88 11.68 -0.68
N ASN A 339 -22.58 11.17 0.52
CA ASN A 339 -23.35 10.15 1.23
C ASN A 339 -23.62 8.89 0.38
N ILE A 340 -22.59 8.41 -0.31
CA ILE A 340 -22.64 7.19 -1.12
C ILE A 340 -21.60 6.18 -0.64
N ILE A 341 -21.87 4.90 -0.83
CA ILE A 341 -20.90 3.83 -0.65
C ILE A 341 -20.45 3.35 -2.02
N PHE A 342 -19.14 3.22 -2.23
CA PHE A 342 -18.58 2.68 -3.46
C PHE A 342 -17.36 1.81 -3.19
N ALA A 343 -17.01 0.95 -4.15
CA ALA A 343 -15.81 0.13 -4.10
C ALA A 343 -14.62 0.88 -4.74
N SER A 344 -13.56 1.11 -3.98
CA SER A 344 -12.34 1.77 -4.43
C SER A 344 -11.22 0.74 -4.63
N THR A 345 -10.74 0.59 -5.86
CA THR A 345 -9.50 -0.16 -6.11
C THR A 345 -8.30 0.65 -5.62
N LEU A 346 -7.36 -0.01 -4.93
CA LEU A 346 -6.15 0.61 -4.41
C LEU A 346 -5.00 0.36 -5.39
N PHE A 347 -4.44 1.42 -5.97
CA PHE A 347 -3.31 1.34 -6.89
C PHE A 347 -2.02 1.88 -6.27
N ILE A 348 -0.94 1.13 -6.40
CA ILE A 348 0.42 1.59 -6.07
C ILE A 348 1.04 2.11 -7.38
N LEU A 349 1.06 3.43 -7.55
CA LEU A 349 1.60 4.05 -8.77
C LEU A 349 3.13 4.06 -8.77
N PHE A 350 3.72 4.45 -7.65
CA PHE A 350 5.17 4.48 -7.46
C PHE A 350 5.50 3.99 -6.07
N ALA A 351 6.71 3.45 -5.93
CA ALA A 351 7.32 3.25 -4.66
C ALA A 351 8.68 3.94 -4.63
N THR A 352 8.85 4.78 -3.62
CA THR A 352 9.93 5.74 -3.50
C THR A 352 10.61 5.59 -2.16
N ALA A 353 11.92 5.81 -2.11
CA ALA A 353 12.68 5.85 -0.87
C ALA A 353 13.78 6.92 -0.95
N ASP A 354 14.41 7.22 0.19
CA ASP A 354 15.63 8.01 0.19
C ASP A 354 16.80 7.20 -0.40
N GLY A 355 17.97 7.83 -0.57
CA GLY A 355 19.13 7.17 -1.18
C GLY A 355 19.45 5.79 -0.56
N PRO A 356 19.62 5.69 0.77
CA PRO A 356 19.82 4.40 1.44
C PRO A 356 18.66 3.43 1.23
N GLY A 357 17.41 3.87 1.39
CA GLY A 357 16.23 3.03 1.26
C GLY A 357 16.00 2.51 -0.16
N MET A 358 16.34 3.29 -1.19
CA MET A 358 16.14 2.90 -2.58
C MET A 358 16.92 1.63 -2.93
N VAL A 359 18.13 1.48 -2.41
CA VAL A 359 18.97 0.28 -2.62
C VAL A 359 18.28 -0.99 -2.14
N TYR A 360 17.59 -0.92 -1.01
CA TYR A 360 16.82 -2.03 -0.46
C TYR A 360 15.54 -2.28 -1.26
N PHE A 361 14.93 -1.21 -1.77
CA PHE A 361 13.65 -1.27 -2.46
C PHE A 361 13.75 -1.81 -3.89
N ASN A 362 14.77 -1.40 -4.65
CA ASN A 362 14.90 -1.77 -6.06
C ASN A 362 15.93 -2.89 -6.31
N GLY A 363 16.58 -3.40 -5.26
CA GLY A 363 17.63 -4.42 -5.34
C GLY A 363 18.86 -4.00 -6.15
N MET A 364 19.05 -2.69 -6.40
CA MET A 364 20.18 -2.15 -7.16
C MET A 364 21.47 -2.18 -6.33
N VAL A 365 22.58 -1.78 -6.95
CA VAL A 365 23.85 -1.68 -6.22
C VAL A 365 23.81 -0.47 -5.30
N GLY A 366 24.35 -0.61 -4.09
CA GLY A 366 24.42 0.47 -3.11
C GLY A 366 25.22 1.68 -3.60
N HIS A 367 25.21 2.77 -2.82
CA HIS A 367 25.92 4.03 -3.11
C HIS A 367 27.46 3.91 -3.22
N THR A 368 28.02 2.73 -2.97
CA THR A 368 29.43 2.39 -3.22
C THR A 368 29.67 1.71 -4.57
N GLY A 369 28.60 1.37 -5.29
CA GLY A 369 28.65 0.69 -6.58
C GLY A 369 29.02 1.63 -7.72
N LYS A 370 29.99 1.22 -8.53
CA LYS A 370 30.35 1.91 -9.77
C LYS A 370 29.19 1.96 -10.77
N ASN A 371 28.38 0.92 -10.83
CA ASN A 371 27.19 0.85 -11.67
C ASN A 371 25.98 0.68 -10.75
N GLY A 372 25.10 1.67 -10.68
CA GLY A 372 23.91 1.63 -9.82
C GLY A 372 22.92 0.56 -10.28
N CYS A 373 22.53 0.57 -11.55
CA CYS A 373 21.63 -0.44 -12.12
C CYS A 373 22.36 -1.75 -12.41
N ARG A 374 21.76 -2.89 -12.02
CA ARG A 374 22.32 -4.22 -12.26
C ARG A 374 22.13 -4.74 -13.69
N PHE A 375 21.12 -4.22 -14.42
CA PHE A 375 20.68 -4.87 -15.67
C PHE A 375 20.64 -3.95 -16.91
N TRP A 376 20.31 -2.66 -16.79
CA TRP A 376 19.79 -1.93 -17.97
C TRP A 376 20.46 -0.60 -18.34
N CYS A 377 20.84 0.27 -17.40
CA CYS A 377 21.07 1.66 -17.78
C CYS A 377 22.50 2.02 -18.23
N GLY A 378 23.50 1.14 -18.02
CA GLY A 378 24.92 1.44 -18.33
C GLY A 378 25.49 2.69 -17.64
N LEU A 379 24.73 3.32 -16.74
CA LEU A 379 25.08 4.56 -16.07
C LEU A 379 26.15 4.28 -15.02
N ILE A 380 27.33 4.84 -15.25
CA ILE A 380 28.47 4.76 -14.35
C ILE A 380 28.36 5.91 -13.35
N GLY A 381 28.32 5.58 -12.06
CA GLY A 381 28.39 6.56 -10.98
C GLY A 381 29.69 7.36 -11.04
N ARG A 382 29.65 8.63 -10.65
CA ARG A 382 30.83 9.49 -10.60
C ARG A 382 31.56 9.28 -9.28
N HIS A 383 32.83 8.89 -9.38
CA HIS A 383 33.70 8.77 -8.21
C HIS A 383 34.45 10.07 -7.99
N LYS A 384 34.28 10.70 -6.82
CA LYS A 384 35.11 11.84 -6.43
C LYS A 384 36.47 11.33 -5.95
N GLU A 385 37.56 11.91 -6.45
CA GLU A 385 38.91 11.51 -6.05
C GLU A 385 39.09 11.64 -4.52
N GLY A 386 39.56 10.56 -3.88
CA GLY A 386 39.71 10.47 -2.43
C GLY A 386 38.42 10.14 -1.63
N ALA A 387 37.26 10.02 -2.28
CA ALA A 387 36.05 9.51 -1.63
C ALA A 387 35.99 7.96 -1.71
N SER A 388 35.21 7.33 -0.84
CA SER A 388 34.95 5.88 -0.88
C SER A 388 33.63 5.51 -1.58
N THR A 389 32.91 6.51 -2.11
CA THR A 389 31.53 6.38 -2.61
C THR A 389 31.39 6.93 -4.02
N TYR A 390 30.44 6.36 -4.77
CA TYR A 390 30.06 6.78 -6.11
C TYR A 390 28.76 7.59 -6.04
N PHE A 391 28.63 8.64 -6.86
CA PHE A 391 27.47 9.54 -6.91
C PHE A 391 26.70 9.42 -8.21
#